data_AF-A0A3B4H8N6-F1
#
_entry.id   AF-A0A3B4H8N6-F1
#
_cell.length_a   1.000
_cell.length_b   1.000
_cell.length_c   1.000
_cell.angle_alpha   90.00
_cell.angle_beta   90.00
_cell.angle_gamma   90.00
#
_symmetry.space_group_name_H-M   'P 1'
#
loop_
_entity.id
_entity.type
_entity.pdbx_description
1 polymer ?
#
loop_
_entity_poly.entity_id
_entity_poly.type
_entity_poly.pdbx_seq_one_letter_code
_entity_poly.pdbx_strand_id
1 'polypeptide(L)'
;YETMTATARRQPEGSLVYILDQTDLYLRVRDGVQYIFTSWHVSPQLHLIALNSPQTGSMRGIRGADFLCFTQAQAIGMKGTFRAFLSSRLQDLHSIVRKTDRQNLSVVNLKDEVLFDSWDDIFSGGRMKENVSIYSFDGKDVLHDNTWPEKMVWHGSTSRGERHVDSFCETWRVGEHALTGMDYPRKLSSGDLL
;
A
#
# COMPACT_ATOMS: atom_id res chain seq x y z
N TYR A 1 -23.27 20.71 -2.44
CA TYR A 1 -24.41 19.99 -1.83
C TYR A 1 -25.73 20.75 -1.99
N GLU A 2 -25.90 21.95 -1.41
CA GLU A 2 -27.19 22.69 -1.47
C GLU A 2 -27.74 22.94 -2.89
N THR A 3 -26.86 23.31 -3.84
CA THR A 3 -27.19 23.49 -5.25
C THR A 3 -27.68 22.19 -5.90
N MET A 4 -27.08 21.06 -5.52
CA MET A 4 -27.50 19.73 -5.96
C MET A 4 -28.86 19.38 -5.36
N THR A 5 -29.09 19.59 -4.07
CA THR A 5 -30.37 19.28 -3.42
C THR A 5 -31.51 20.10 -4.05
N ALA A 6 -31.26 21.37 -4.38
CA ALA A 6 -32.22 22.24 -5.06
C ALA A 6 -32.54 21.78 -6.49
N THR A 7 -31.55 21.25 -7.21
CA THR A 7 -31.71 20.76 -8.59
C THR A 7 -32.34 19.37 -8.62
N ALA A 8 -31.95 18.49 -7.69
CA ALA A 8 -32.47 17.14 -7.53
C ALA A 8 -33.95 17.13 -7.15
N ARG A 9 -34.43 18.12 -6.37
CA ARG A 9 -35.85 18.28 -6.05
C ARG A 9 -36.75 18.40 -7.29
N ARG A 10 -36.21 18.92 -8.40
CA ARG A 10 -36.92 19.06 -9.69
C ARG A 10 -36.98 17.75 -10.48
N GLN A 11 -36.21 16.75 -10.08
CA GLN A 11 -36.24 15.42 -10.69
C GLN A 11 -37.34 14.56 -10.06
N PRO A 12 -37.98 13.66 -10.83
CA PRO A 12 -38.92 12.68 -10.30
C PRO A 12 -38.31 11.82 -9.18
N GLU A 13 -39.11 11.44 -8.19
CA GLU A 13 -38.74 10.40 -7.21
C GLU A 13 -38.31 9.11 -7.93
N GLY A 14 -37.22 8.49 -7.45
CA GLY A 14 -36.57 7.34 -8.09
C GLY A 14 -35.50 7.69 -9.12
N SER A 15 -35.32 8.97 -9.47
CA SER A 15 -34.26 9.40 -10.40
C SER A 15 -32.87 9.27 -9.78
N LEU A 16 -31.88 8.90 -10.60
CA LEU A 16 -30.46 8.90 -10.21
C LEU A 16 -29.83 10.26 -10.48
N VAL A 17 -29.14 10.82 -9.49
CA VAL A 17 -28.44 12.11 -9.57
C VAL A 17 -26.95 11.84 -9.37
N TYR A 18 -26.15 12.05 -10.42
CA TYR A 18 -24.70 11.88 -10.39
C TYR A 18 -23.99 13.25 -10.35
N ILE A 19 -23.06 13.40 -9.41
CA ILE A 19 -22.27 14.62 -9.23
C ILE A 19 -20.89 14.41 -9.87
N LEU A 20 -20.64 15.06 -11.01
CA LEU A 20 -19.43 14.82 -11.82
C LEU A 20 -18.11 15.19 -11.11
N ASP A 21 -18.09 16.25 -10.32
CA ASP A 21 -16.91 16.78 -9.63
C ASP A 21 -16.55 15.98 -8.37
N GLN A 22 -17.55 15.42 -7.69
CA GLN A 22 -17.38 14.64 -6.47
C GLN A 22 -17.48 13.13 -6.71
N THR A 23 -17.88 12.73 -7.92
CA THR A 23 -18.11 11.34 -8.33
C THR A 23 -19.12 10.58 -7.44
N ASP A 24 -20.02 11.33 -6.80
CA ASP A 24 -21.04 10.78 -5.92
C ASP A 24 -22.34 10.47 -6.69
N LEU A 25 -23.01 9.38 -6.33
CA LEU A 25 -24.33 9.01 -6.84
C LEU A 25 -25.39 9.12 -5.73
N TYR A 26 -26.53 9.70 -6.07
CA TYR A 26 -27.65 9.85 -5.17
C TYR A 26 -28.94 9.33 -5.79
N LEU A 27 -29.84 8.80 -4.96
CA LEU A 27 -31.23 8.50 -5.30
C LEU A 27 -32.09 9.68 -4.91
N ARG A 28 -32.91 10.18 -5.84
CA ARG A 28 -33.96 11.16 -5.52
C ARG A 28 -35.08 10.48 -4.75
N VAL A 29 -35.28 10.87 -3.48
CA VAL A 29 -36.31 10.37 -2.56
C VAL A 29 -37.23 11.51 -2.14
N ARG A 30 -38.49 11.26 -1.75
CA ARG A 30 -39.55 12.26 -1.49
C ARG A 30 -39.09 13.63 -0.96
N ASP A 31 -38.33 13.66 0.13
CA ASP A 31 -37.91 14.89 0.81
C ASP A 31 -36.48 15.35 0.51
N GLY A 32 -35.81 14.76 -0.48
CA GLY A 32 -34.48 15.17 -0.89
C GLY A 32 -33.74 14.12 -1.70
N VAL A 33 -32.53 13.82 -1.27
CA VAL A 33 -31.66 12.84 -1.92
C VAL A 33 -31.06 11.93 -0.86
N GLN A 34 -30.94 10.66 -1.19
CA GLN A 34 -30.25 9.68 -0.37
C GLN A 34 -28.97 9.27 -1.09
N TYR A 35 -27.84 9.35 -0.38
CA TYR A 35 -26.57 8.88 -0.92
C TYR A 35 -26.69 7.39 -1.25
N ILE A 36 -26.44 7.04 -2.51
CA ILE A 36 -26.25 5.66 -2.88
C ILE A 36 -24.77 5.40 -2.68
N PHE A 37 -24.44 4.62 -1.65
CA PHE A 37 -23.11 4.02 -1.57
C PHE A 37 -22.98 3.10 -2.80
N THR A 38 -22.38 3.62 -3.86
CA THR A 38 -22.06 2.80 -5.01
C THR A 38 -20.86 1.98 -4.59
N SER A 39 -21.05 0.68 -4.38
CA SER A 39 -19.93 -0.28 -4.25
C SER A 39 -19.06 -0.36 -5.52
N TRP A 40 -19.30 0.51 -6.51
CA TRP A 40 -18.58 0.67 -7.76
C TRP A 40 -17.58 1.82 -7.73
N HIS A 41 -17.60 2.67 -6.71
CA HIS A 41 -16.43 3.47 -6.38
C HIS A 41 -15.43 2.56 -5.67
N VAL A 42 -14.53 1.96 -6.43
CA VAL A 42 -13.29 1.42 -5.87
C VAL A 42 -12.57 2.62 -5.30
N SER A 43 -12.75 2.88 -4.00
CA SER A 43 -11.95 3.87 -3.31
C SER A 43 -10.48 3.55 -3.61
N PRO A 44 -9.67 4.54 -4.02
CA PRO A 44 -8.27 4.31 -4.28
C PRO A 44 -7.64 3.69 -3.03
N GLN A 45 -6.84 2.64 -3.24
CA GLN A 45 -6.18 1.89 -2.19
C GLN A 45 -4.69 1.80 -2.51
N LEU A 46 -3.88 1.61 -1.47
CA LEU A 46 -2.46 1.38 -1.61
C LEU A 46 -2.19 -0.11 -1.48
N HIS A 47 -1.88 -0.77 -2.59
CA HIS A 47 -1.55 -2.20 -2.57
C HIS A 47 -0.12 -2.43 -2.07
N LEU A 48 0.03 -3.17 -0.97
CA LEU A 48 1.30 -3.69 -0.46
C LEU A 48 1.40 -5.18 -0.82
N ILE A 49 2.30 -5.48 -1.76
CA ILE A 49 2.44 -6.80 -2.39
C ILE A 49 3.91 -7.18 -2.40
N ALA A 50 4.22 -8.45 -2.08
CA ALA A 50 5.59 -8.95 -2.09
C ALA A 50 6.08 -9.27 -3.52
N LEU A 51 7.40 -9.21 -3.72
CA LEU A 51 8.02 -9.83 -4.89
C LEU A 51 7.85 -11.35 -4.84
N ASN A 52 7.87 -12.03 -5.98
CA ASN A 52 7.63 -13.48 -6.12
C ASN A 52 8.73 -14.39 -5.57
N SER A 53 9.85 -13.83 -5.11
CA SER A 53 10.94 -14.57 -4.46
C SER A 53 11.67 -13.70 -3.44
N PRO A 54 12.25 -14.30 -2.37
CA PRO A 54 13.07 -13.56 -1.42
C PRO A 54 14.26 -12.91 -2.12
N GLN A 55 14.62 -11.71 -1.67
CA GLN A 55 15.75 -10.95 -2.21
C GLN A 55 16.86 -10.85 -1.15
N THR A 56 18.11 -10.86 -1.62
CA THR A 56 19.25 -10.45 -0.81
C THR A 56 19.36 -8.92 -0.81
N GLY A 57 20.30 -8.37 -0.04
CA GLY A 57 20.62 -6.94 -0.10
C GLY A 57 21.12 -6.47 -1.47
N SER A 58 21.49 -7.35 -2.40
CA SER A 58 22.02 -6.97 -3.73
C SER A 58 20.93 -6.86 -4.80
N MET A 59 19.99 -5.94 -4.61
CA MET A 59 18.88 -5.70 -5.54
C MET A 59 19.26 -4.78 -6.72
N ARG A 60 20.55 -4.67 -7.07
CA ARG A 60 21.10 -3.70 -8.05
C ARG A 60 20.73 -2.24 -7.71
N GLY A 61 20.68 -1.95 -6.41
CA GLY A 61 20.27 -0.67 -5.86
C GLY A 61 18.76 -0.44 -5.90
N ILE A 62 18.31 0.70 -5.35
CA ILE A 62 16.88 1.05 -5.29
C ILE A 62 16.18 1.03 -6.66
N ARG A 63 16.90 1.37 -7.73
CA ARG A 63 16.35 1.31 -9.10
C ARG A 63 16.10 -0.12 -9.57
N GLY A 64 16.95 -1.06 -9.20
CA GLY A 64 16.75 -2.47 -9.52
C GLY A 64 15.58 -3.06 -8.72
N ALA A 65 15.46 -2.70 -7.45
CA ALA A 65 14.31 -3.07 -6.62
C ALA A 65 12.99 -2.50 -7.19
N ASP A 66 12.94 -1.20 -7.52
CA ASP A 66 11.79 -0.56 -8.16
C ASP A 66 11.44 -1.24 -9.50
N PHE A 67 12.44 -1.64 -10.29
CA PHE A 67 12.24 -2.35 -11.56
C PHE A 67 11.64 -3.75 -11.37
N LEU A 68 12.03 -4.49 -10.32
CA LEU A 68 11.42 -5.77 -9.97
C LEU A 68 9.94 -5.60 -9.62
N CYS A 69 9.60 -4.60 -8.80
CA CYS A 69 8.21 -4.28 -8.48
C CYS A 69 7.39 -3.93 -9.73
N PHE A 70 7.93 -3.08 -10.60
CA PHE A 70 7.27 -2.67 -11.85
C PHE A 70 7.01 -3.87 -12.77
N THR A 71 8.03 -4.69 -13.03
CA THR A 71 7.91 -5.82 -13.97
C THR A 71 6.95 -6.90 -13.49
N GLN A 72 6.95 -7.22 -12.19
CA GLN A 72 6.04 -8.22 -11.64
C GLN A 72 4.59 -7.73 -11.57
N ALA A 73 4.37 -6.46 -11.21
CA ALA A 73 3.04 -5.84 -11.27
C ALA A 73 2.48 -5.85 -12.70
N GLN A 74 3.30 -5.48 -13.70
CA GLN A 74 2.87 -5.52 -15.10
C GLN A 74 2.55 -6.94 -15.58
N ALA A 75 3.31 -7.94 -15.15
CA ALA A 75 3.11 -9.33 -15.56
C ALA A 75 1.73 -9.89 -15.17
N ILE A 76 1.12 -9.34 -14.11
CA ILE A 76 -0.24 -9.71 -13.68
C ILE A 76 -1.30 -8.66 -14.04
N GLY A 77 -0.95 -7.69 -14.89
CA GLY A 77 -1.88 -6.68 -15.39
C GLY A 77 -2.30 -5.61 -14.38
N MET A 78 -1.58 -5.48 -13.25
CA MET A 78 -1.87 -4.42 -12.30
C MET A 78 -1.57 -3.04 -12.89
N LYS A 79 -2.48 -2.11 -12.62
CA LYS A 79 -2.38 -0.71 -13.05
C LYS A 79 -1.88 0.13 -11.88
N GLY A 80 -1.09 1.16 -12.18
CA GLY A 80 -0.51 2.05 -11.17
C GLY A 80 1.01 2.00 -11.13
N THR A 81 1.60 2.67 -10.14
CA THR A 81 3.06 2.78 -9.99
C THR A 81 3.49 2.00 -8.76
N PHE A 82 4.13 0.87 -8.97
CA PHE A 82 4.72 0.06 -7.89
C PHE A 82 6.17 0.47 -7.65
N ARG A 83 6.51 0.67 -6.38
CA ARG A 83 7.85 1.01 -5.91
C ARG A 83 8.25 0.11 -4.76
N ALA A 84 9.54 -0.12 -4.58
CA ALA A 84 10.05 -0.95 -3.51
C ALA A 84 9.78 -0.30 -2.14
N PHE A 85 9.31 -1.11 -1.18
CA PHE A 85 9.12 -0.70 0.23
C PHE A 85 10.47 -0.61 0.95
N LEU A 86 11.34 0.31 0.51
CA LEU A 86 12.70 0.47 1.01
C LEU A 86 13.07 1.95 1.14
N SER A 87 13.75 2.32 2.22
CA SER A 87 14.53 3.55 2.24
C SER A 87 15.70 3.48 1.26
N SER A 88 16.17 4.63 0.80
CA SER A 88 17.39 4.74 -0.01
C SER A 88 18.20 5.97 0.38
N ARG A 89 19.35 6.16 -0.26
CA ARG A 89 20.28 7.27 0.04
C ARG A 89 19.62 8.64 0.14
N LEU A 90 18.64 8.91 -0.73
CA LEU A 90 18.00 10.21 -0.88
C LEU A 90 16.49 10.17 -0.62
N GLN A 91 15.96 9.05 -0.15
CA GLN A 91 14.53 8.89 0.04
C GLN A 91 14.22 8.10 1.30
N ASP A 92 13.41 8.70 2.16
CA ASP A 92 12.83 8.03 3.33
C ASP A 92 11.69 7.12 2.88
N LEU A 93 11.56 5.94 3.46
CA LEU A 93 10.46 5.02 3.20
C LEU A 93 9.09 5.70 3.37
N HIS A 94 8.89 6.46 4.46
CA HIS A 94 7.65 7.22 4.70
C HIS A 94 7.26 8.14 3.54
N SER A 95 8.26 8.64 2.79
CA SER A 95 8.07 9.60 1.70
C SER A 95 7.69 8.99 0.35
N ILE A 96 7.66 7.66 0.22
CA ILE A 96 7.31 6.98 -1.04
C ILE A 96 5.88 7.31 -1.47
N VAL A 97 4.94 7.31 -0.52
CA VAL A 97 3.53 7.68 -0.76
C VAL A 97 3.37 9.20 -0.70
N ARG A 98 2.54 9.75 -1.59
CA ARG A 98 2.26 11.18 -1.66
C ARG A 98 1.60 11.65 -0.37
N LYS A 99 1.97 12.82 0.12
CA LYS A 99 1.50 13.36 1.41
C LYS A 99 -0.04 13.37 1.54
N THR A 100 -0.76 13.68 0.47
CA THR A 100 -2.23 13.73 0.44
C THR A 100 -2.90 12.38 0.63
N ASP A 101 -2.18 11.29 0.38
CA ASP A 101 -2.75 9.95 0.29
C ASP A 101 -2.50 9.18 1.60
N ARG A 102 -1.54 9.64 2.43
CA ARG A 102 -1.00 8.86 3.56
C ARG A 102 -2.01 8.55 4.66
N GLN A 103 -2.96 9.45 4.90
CA GLN A 103 -3.99 9.31 5.93
C GLN A 103 -5.35 8.92 5.34
N ASN A 104 -5.49 9.02 4.02
CA ASN A 104 -6.79 8.95 3.34
C ASN A 104 -7.02 7.63 2.63
N LEU A 105 -5.95 6.88 2.32
CA LEU A 105 -6.03 5.60 1.61
C LEU A 105 -5.61 4.46 2.53
N SER A 106 -6.41 3.40 2.56
CA SER A 106 -6.04 2.16 3.24
C SER A 106 -4.94 1.42 2.50
N VAL A 107 -4.13 0.69 3.26
CA VAL A 107 -3.10 -0.20 2.73
C VAL A 107 -3.67 -1.61 2.70
N VAL A 108 -3.72 -2.22 1.52
CA VAL A 108 -4.36 -3.51 1.28
C VAL A 108 -3.39 -4.51 0.65
N ASN A 109 -3.69 -5.81 0.77
CA ASN A 109 -2.92 -6.85 0.09
C ASN A 109 -3.40 -7.07 -1.36
N LEU A 110 -2.85 -8.08 -2.05
CA LEU A 110 -3.24 -8.42 -3.43
C LEU A 110 -4.74 -8.77 -3.59
N LYS A 111 -5.40 -9.21 -2.52
CA LYS A 111 -6.81 -9.63 -2.50
C LYS A 111 -7.76 -8.53 -2.01
N ASP A 112 -7.28 -7.29 -1.94
CA ASP A 112 -8.02 -6.13 -1.43
C ASP A 112 -8.44 -6.25 0.05
N GLU A 113 -7.74 -7.09 0.83
CA GLU A 113 -7.94 -7.18 2.27
C GLU A 113 -7.09 -6.11 2.97
N VAL A 114 -7.69 -5.36 3.89
CA VAL A 114 -7.02 -4.26 4.58
C VAL A 114 -5.94 -4.79 5.53
N LEU A 115 -4.70 -4.36 5.31
CA LEU A 115 -3.55 -4.62 6.17
C LEU A 115 -3.41 -3.53 7.25
N PHE A 116 -3.52 -2.26 6.84
CA PHE A 116 -3.45 -1.07 7.69
C PHE A 116 -4.51 -0.05 7.25
N ASP A 117 -5.06 0.69 8.21
CA ASP A 117 -6.10 1.69 7.92
C ASP A 117 -5.56 2.87 7.10
N SER A 118 -4.27 3.17 7.22
CA SER A 118 -3.58 4.18 6.42
C SER A 118 -2.08 3.91 6.27
N TRP A 119 -1.40 4.64 5.39
CA TRP A 119 0.06 4.59 5.26
C TRP A 119 0.76 5.09 6.53
N ASP A 120 0.26 6.16 7.14
CA ASP A 120 0.86 6.72 8.37
C ASP A 120 0.78 5.73 9.55
N ASP A 121 -0.23 4.85 9.58
CA ASP A 121 -0.37 3.84 10.63
C ASP A 121 0.79 2.84 10.68
N ILE A 122 1.41 2.54 9.53
CA ILE A 122 2.59 1.68 9.45
C ILE A 122 3.75 2.27 10.28
N PHE A 123 3.84 3.60 10.37
CA PHE A 123 4.99 4.33 10.95
C PHE A 123 4.69 4.95 12.32
N SER A 124 3.47 4.78 12.83
CA SER A 124 3.02 5.32 14.13
C SER A 124 2.90 4.23 15.21
N GLY A 125 3.46 3.05 14.96
CA GLY A 125 3.37 1.88 15.85
C GLY A 125 2.11 1.03 15.61
N GLY A 126 1.44 1.21 14.47
CA GLY A 126 0.34 0.37 14.05
C GLY A 126 0.80 -1.05 13.72
N ARG A 127 -0.09 -2.02 13.96
CA ARG A 127 0.13 -3.43 13.67
C ARG A 127 -0.74 -3.85 12.51
N MET A 128 -0.24 -4.77 11.69
CA MET A 128 -1.03 -5.40 10.65
C MET A 128 -2.28 -6.03 11.28
N LYS A 129 -3.44 -5.86 10.63
CA LYS A 129 -4.69 -6.47 11.11
C LYS A 129 -4.54 -7.99 11.28
N GLU A 130 -5.35 -8.56 12.17
CA GLU A 130 -5.39 -10.00 12.39
C GLU A 130 -6.07 -10.74 11.22
N ASN A 131 -5.73 -12.01 11.02
CA ASN A 131 -6.33 -12.90 10.01
C ASN A 131 -6.20 -12.43 8.55
N VAL A 132 -5.27 -11.52 8.27
CA VAL A 132 -4.88 -11.13 6.91
C VAL A 132 -3.43 -11.53 6.64
N SER A 133 -3.07 -11.68 5.37
CA SER A 133 -1.69 -12.00 4.97
C SER A 133 -1.19 -11.08 3.86
N ILE A 134 0.13 -11.07 3.67
CA ILE A 134 0.78 -10.44 2.53
C ILE A 134 0.95 -11.49 1.44
N TYR A 135 0.51 -11.16 0.23
CA TYR A 135 0.65 -12.02 -0.94
C TYR A 135 1.72 -11.49 -1.87
N SER A 136 2.42 -12.39 -2.57
CA SER A 136 3.28 -12.04 -3.70
C SER A 136 2.47 -11.76 -4.96
N PHE A 137 3.07 -11.13 -5.99
CA PHE A 137 2.40 -10.89 -7.27
C PHE A 137 1.89 -12.19 -7.93
N ASP A 138 2.56 -13.32 -7.76
CA ASP A 138 2.12 -14.64 -8.23
C ASP A 138 1.10 -15.34 -7.30
N GLY A 139 0.60 -14.64 -6.28
CA GLY A 139 -0.54 -15.06 -5.46
C GLY A 139 -0.21 -15.96 -4.27
N LYS A 140 1.07 -16.16 -3.94
CA LYS A 140 1.48 -16.97 -2.78
C LYS A 140 1.35 -16.18 -1.49
N ASP A 141 0.89 -16.86 -0.44
CA ASP A 141 0.82 -16.30 0.92
C ASP A 141 2.23 -16.30 1.53
N VAL A 142 2.84 -15.13 1.70
CA VAL A 142 4.23 -15.00 2.17
C VAL A 142 4.42 -15.57 3.57
N LEU A 143 3.41 -15.49 4.44
CA LEU A 143 3.50 -15.96 5.83
C LEU A 143 3.47 -17.48 5.92
N HIS A 144 2.85 -18.16 4.95
CA HIS A 144 2.63 -19.62 5.00
C HIS A 144 3.38 -20.40 3.92
N ASP A 145 3.77 -19.78 2.80
CA ASP A 145 4.43 -20.46 1.68
C ASP A 145 5.93 -20.68 1.96
N ASN A 146 6.43 -21.86 1.60
CA ASN A 146 7.82 -22.25 1.83
C ASN A 146 8.85 -21.54 0.93
N THR A 147 8.39 -20.80 -0.09
CA THR A 147 9.24 -19.94 -0.92
C THR A 147 9.99 -18.90 -0.08
N TRP A 148 9.38 -18.43 1.03
CA TRP A 148 10.02 -17.56 2.02
C TRP A 148 10.29 -18.36 3.31
N PRO A 149 11.43 -19.04 3.45
CA PRO A 149 11.74 -19.76 4.70
C PRO A 149 11.86 -18.79 5.88
N GLU A 150 12.48 -17.63 5.64
CA GLU A 150 12.60 -16.53 6.60
C GLU A 150 11.46 -15.52 6.37
N LYS A 151 10.57 -15.39 7.35
CA LYS A 151 9.42 -14.47 7.29
C LYS A 151 9.87 -13.06 7.68
N MET A 152 10.68 -12.44 6.82
CA MET A 152 11.37 -11.19 7.10
C MET A 152 11.16 -10.13 6.00
N VAL A 153 11.04 -8.85 6.36
CA VAL A 153 10.94 -7.71 5.42
C VAL A 153 12.19 -6.83 5.48
N TRP A 154 12.79 -6.58 4.33
CA TRP A 154 13.79 -5.51 4.17
C TRP A 154 13.09 -4.14 4.11
N HIS A 155 13.58 -3.16 4.86
CA HIS A 155 13.05 -1.79 4.82
C HIS A 155 14.17 -0.72 4.89
N GLY A 156 15.21 -0.93 5.71
CA GLY A 156 16.36 -0.02 5.81
C GLY A 156 16.02 1.36 6.42
N SER A 157 15.02 1.38 7.32
CA SER A 157 14.44 2.59 7.88
C SER A 157 14.35 2.49 9.41
N THR A 158 14.17 3.63 10.08
CA THR A 158 13.71 3.64 11.48
C THR A 158 12.23 3.22 11.58
N SER A 159 11.72 3.05 12.79
CA SER A 159 10.29 2.81 13.03
C SER A 159 9.37 3.92 12.50
N ARG A 160 9.91 5.13 12.29
CA ARG A 160 9.19 6.27 11.67
C ARG A 160 9.36 6.34 10.16
N GLY A 161 10.02 5.35 9.55
CA GLY A 161 10.25 5.30 8.11
C GLY A 161 11.32 6.25 7.60
N GLU A 162 12.13 6.82 8.49
CA GLU A 162 13.26 7.69 8.14
C GLU A 162 14.44 6.82 7.69
N ARG A 163 15.17 7.23 6.65
CA ARG A 163 16.35 6.49 6.19
C ARG A 163 17.42 6.45 7.28
N HIS A 164 17.97 5.27 7.51
CA HIS A 164 19.12 5.09 8.39
C HIS A 164 20.38 5.02 7.52
N VAL A 165 21.20 6.08 7.52
CA VAL A 165 22.29 6.29 6.54
C VAL A 165 23.28 5.12 6.48
N ASP A 166 23.41 4.37 7.57
CA ASP A 166 24.36 3.25 7.70
C ASP A 166 23.70 1.86 7.69
N SER A 167 22.41 1.73 7.36
CA SER A 167 21.68 0.44 7.49
C SER A 167 20.73 0.11 6.34
N PHE A 168 21.26 0.06 5.10
CA PHE A 168 20.52 -0.41 3.91
C PHE A 168 21.43 -1.09 2.87
N CYS A 169 22.34 -1.98 3.30
CA CYS A 169 23.19 -2.82 2.42
C CYS A 169 23.91 -2.04 1.28
N GLU A 170 24.60 -0.95 1.61
CA GLU A 170 25.22 -0.02 0.64
C GLU A 170 24.25 0.47 -0.46
N THR A 171 23.05 0.87 -0.05
CA THR A 171 21.94 1.29 -0.91
C THR A 171 21.38 0.14 -1.76
N TRP A 172 21.30 -1.05 -1.17
CA TRP A 172 20.81 -2.28 -1.78
C TRP A 172 21.69 -2.79 -2.92
N ARG A 173 23.01 -2.65 -2.78
CA ARG A 173 23.99 -3.07 -3.79
C ARG A 173 24.78 -4.31 -3.38
N VAL A 174 24.90 -4.57 -2.08
CA VAL A 174 25.72 -5.67 -1.54
C VAL A 174 24.81 -6.67 -0.81
N GLY A 175 25.10 -7.96 -0.96
CA GLY A 175 24.32 -9.05 -0.35
C GLY A 175 25.05 -9.82 0.75
N GLU A 176 26.35 -9.59 0.94
CA GLU A 176 27.16 -10.25 1.96
C GLU A 176 27.17 -9.48 3.29
N HIS A 177 27.51 -10.18 4.38
CA HIS A 177 27.57 -9.79 5.80
C HIS A 177 28.28 -8.45 6.14
N ALA A 178 27.82 -7.33 5.61
CA ALA A 178 28.09 -6.01 6.18
C ALA A 178 27.15 -5.83 7.38
N LEU A 179 27.48 -6.51 8.47
CA LEU A 179 26.69 -6.59 9.70
C LEU A 179 26.86 -5.30 10.52
N THR A 180 25.87 -4.43 10.50
CA THR A 180 25.50 -3.65 11.69
C THR A 180 24.15 -4.15 12.21
N GLY A 181 23.94 -4.13 13.53
CA GLY A 181 22.78 -4.74 14.21
C GLY A 181 21.39 -4.29 13.76
N MET A 182 21.29 -3.30 12.87
CA MET A 182 20.03 -2.75 12.34
C MET A 182 19.83 -2.94 10.82
N ASP A 183 20.78 -3.57 10.12
CA ASP A 183 20.61 -4.05 8.74
C ASP A 183 19.77 -5.33 8.66
N TYR A 184 19.24 -5.85 9.77
CA TYR A 184 18.48 -7.09 9.73
C TYR A 184 17.02 -6.83 9.35
N PRO A 185 16.47 -7.61 8.40
CA PRO A 185 15.07 -7.49 8.04
C PRO A 185 14.16 -7.80 9.25
N ARG A 186 12.92 -7.30 9.24
CA ARG A 186 11.98 -7.43 10.38
C ARG A 186 11.11 -8.68 10.26
N LYS A 187 10.95 -9.41 11.37
CA LYS A 187 10.07 -10.60 11.44
C LYS A 187 8.61 -10.17 11.23
N LEU A 188 7.96 -10.67 10.18
CA LEU A 188 6.54 -10.41 9.95
C LEU A 188 5.63 -11.02 11.02
N SER A 189 6.09 -12.05 11.74
CA SER A 189 5.26 -12.75 12.73
C SER A 189 4.87 -11.90 13.95
N SER A 190 5.48 -10.72 14.16
CA SER A 190 5.01 -9.76 15.16
C SER A 190 3.83 -8.91 14.69
N GLY A 191 3.49 -8.92 13.39
CA GLY A 191 2.53 -7.99 12.78
C GLY A 191 3.09 -6.58 12.57
N ASP A 192 4.35 -6.35 12.94
CA ASP A 192 5.04 -5.07 12.76
C ASP A 192 5.89 -5.13 11.48
N LEU A 193 5.83 -4.09 10.66
CA LEU A 193 6.65 -4.00 9.44
C LEU A 193 8.00 -3.29 9.65
N LEU A 194 8.23 -2.62 10.80
CA LEU A 194 9.37 -1.73 11.06
C LEU A 194 10.02 -1.91 12.44
#